data_AF-A0A4S3TQW4-F1
#
_entry.id   AF-A0A4S3TQW4-F1
#
_cell.length_a   1.000
_cell.length_b   1.000
_cell.length_c   1.000
_cell.angle_alpha   90.00
_cell.angle_beta   90.00
_cell.angle_gamma   90.00
#
_symmetry.space_group_name_H-M   'P 1'
#
loop_
_entity.id
_entity.type
_entity.pdbx_description
1 polymer ?
#
loop_
_entity_poly.entity_id
_entity_poly.type
_entity_poly.pdbx_seq_one_letter_code
_entity_poly.pdbx_strand_id
1 'polypeptide(L)'
;MADHNSDLPDLVDRDDVIWFLERNDISLPDGLTMETIKSRGSWWAIDEESFSFRIERHPSGPFSSTSSTGKRMPTPARWHVRKRYTYDLTTGEWEVTELMREFDFDPALLVGAEFERLPNKDIWDQAIDRARDADGPKRVLDEQLTVTETFYRATFADLPDNQLDEILAVLEAEFRRRAGLD
;
A
#
# COMPACT_ATOMS: atom_id res chain seq x y z
N MET A 1 -6.90 34.93 40.02
CA MET A 1 -6.17 34.11 39.03
C MET A 1 -6.57 32.69 39.33
N ALA A 2 -7.45 32.11 38.51
CA ALA A 2 -7.88 30.73 38.70
C ALA A 2 -6.78 29.85 38.10
N ASP A 3 -6.15 29.04 38.95
CA ASP A 3 -5.40 27.86 38.53
C ASP A 3 -6.41 26.94 37.82
N HIS A 4 -6.40 26.94 36.49
CA HIS A 4 -6.86 25.77 35.76
C HIS A 4 -5.77 24.73 35.91
N ASN A 5 -5.81 24.02 37.03
CA ASN A 5 -5.17 22.73 37.15
C ASN A 5 -5.80 21.86 36.06
N SER A 6 -5.10 21.74 34.94
CA SER A 6 -5.56 21.02 33.77
C SER A 6 -5.74 19.57 34.18
N ASP A 7 -6.97 19.06 34.24
CA ASP A 7 -7.33 17.66 34.55
C ASP A 7 -6.92 16.72 33.39
N LEU A 8 -5.82 17.03 32.72
CA LEU A 8 -5.28 16.25 31.62
C LEU A 8 -4.61 14.99 32.18
N PRO A 9 -4.69 13.87 31.45
CA PRO A 9 -4.03 12.65 31.86
C PRO A 9 -2.52 12.85 31.87
N ASP A 10 -1.87 12.37 32.93
CA ASP A 10 -0.41 12.30 33.01
C ASP A 10 0.06 11.09 32.18
N LEU A 11 0.36 11.33 30.90
CA LEU A 11 0.84 10.32 29.96
C LEU A 11 2.36 10.47 29.84
N VAL A 12 3.12 9.42 30.16
CA VAL A 12 4.59 9.49 30.07
C VAL A 12 5.19 8.56 29.01
N ASP A 13 4.45 7.54 28.60
CA ASP A 13 4.88 6.62 27.57
C ASP A 13 3.75 6.05 26.70
N ARG A 14 4.14 5.17 25.77
CA ARG A 14 3.24 4.51 24.83
C ARG A 14 2.16 3.69 25.54
N ASP A 15 2.48 3.01 26.63
CA ASP A 15 1.55 2.12 27.30
C ASP A 15 0.47 2.93 28.03
N ASP A 16 0.83 4.09 28.58
CA ASP A 16 -0.14 5.05 29.13
C ASP A 16 -1.09 5.58 28.05
N VAL A 17 -0.57 5.98 26.89
CA VAL A 17 -1.40 6.46 25.78
C VAL A 17 -2.38 5.37 25.31
N ILE A 18 -1.88 4.14 25.15
CA ILE A 18 -2.71 3.00 24.77
C ILE A 18 -3.81 2.77 25.82
N TRP A 19 -3.44 2.77 27.10
CA TRP A 19 -4.37 2.61 28.20
C TRP A 19 -5.43 3.70 28.22
N PHE A 20 -5.02 4.95 28.00
CA PHE A 20 -5.90 6.11 27.94
C PHE A 20 -6.94 5.95 26.83
N LEU A 21 -6.50 5.58 25.62
CA LEU A 21 -7.37 5.33 24.47
C LEU A 21 -8.34 4.15 24.68
N GLU A 22 -7.98 3.13 25.48
CA GLU A 22 -8.88 2.00 25.77
C GLU A 22 -9.92 2.32 26.85
N ARG A 23 -9.55 3.16 27.82
CA ARG A 23 -10.39 3.50 28.98
C ARG A 23 -11.39 4.61 28.65
N ASN A 24 -10.99 5.52 27.77
CA ASN A 24 -11.78 6.67 27.36
C ASN A 24 -12.29 6.37 25.95
N ASP A 25 -13.61 6.35 25.76
CA ASP A 25 -14.29 6.01 24.51
C ASP A 25 -14.04 7.07 23.41
N ILE A 26 -12.78 7.20 23.01
CA ILE A 26 -12.28 8.19 22.05
C ILE A 26 -12.52 7.64 20.65
N SER A 27 -13.28 8.39 19.86
CA SER A 27 -13.48 8.08 18.45
C SER A 27 -12.14 8.15 17.72
N LEU A 28 -11.72 7.03 17.14
CA LEU A 28 -10.48 6.94 16.36
C LEU A 28 -10.70 7.45 14.94
N PRO A 29 -9.68 8.03 14.29
CA PRO A 29 -9.74 8.40 12.87
C PRO A 29 -10.07 7.22 11.96
N ASP A 30 -10.65 7.50 10.81
CA ASP A 30 -11.12 6.48 9.87
C ASP A 30 -10.04 5.45 9.52
N GLY A 31 -10.46 4.18 9.60
CA GLY A 31 -9.62 3.02 9.31
C GLY A 31 -8.49 2.80 10.33
N LEU A 32 -8.46 3.51 11.46
CA LEU A 32 -7.58 3.24 12.58
C LEU A 32 -8.31 2.40 13.64
N THR A 33 -7.63 1.40 14.20
CA THR A 33 -8.16 0.55 15.27
C THR A 33 -7.16 0.46 16.41
N MET A 34 -7.63 0.17 17.63
CA MET A 34 -6.74 -0.06 18.76
C MET A 34 -5.72 -1.17 18.51
N GLU A 35 -6.12 -2.25 17.83
CA GLU A 35 -5.20 -3.31 17.40
C GLU A 35 -4.10 -2.78 16.46
N THR A 36 -4.46 -1.90 15.52
CA THR A 36 -3.51 -1.29 14.58
C THR A 36 -2.53 -0.37 15.31
N ILE A 37 -3.01 0.45 16.25
CA ILE A 37 -2.17 1.34 17.07
C ILE A 37 -1.20 0.51 17.91
N LYS A 38 -1.69 -0.53 18.59
CA LYS A 38 -0.87 -1.43 19.41
C LYS A 38 0.19 -2.16 18.58
N SER A 39 -0.17 -2.72 17.44
CA SER A 39 0.74 -3.57 16.66
C SER A 39 1.68 -2.81 15.74
N ARG A 40 1.30 -1.60 15.28
CA ARG A 40 2.03 -0.84 14.25
C ARG A 40 2.38 0.59 14.63
N GLY A 41 1.90 1.08 15.77
CA GLY A 41 2.25 2.40 16.28
C GLY A 41 3.76 2.49 16.54
N SER A 42 4.39 3.46 15.90
CA SER A 42 5.83 3.71 15.95
C SER A 42 6.09 5.19 16.13
N TRP A 43 7.30 5.58 16.52
CA TRP A 43 7.67 6.99 16.74
C TRP A 43 6.66 7.71 17.64
N TRP A 44 6.71 7.41 18.94
CA TRP A 44 5.81 8.02 19.91
C TRP A 44 6.42 9.32 20.41
N ALA A 45 5.64 10.40 20.41
CA ALA A 45 5.98 11.68 21.01
C ALA A 45 4.83 12.09 21.92
N ILE A 46 5.12 12.47 23.15
CA ILE A 46 4.12 12.75 24.18
C ILE A 46 4.53 14.06 24.83
N ASP A 47 3.59 14.99 24.84
CA ASP A 47 3.71 16.33 25.38
C ASP A 47 2.55 16.56 26.38
N GLU A 48 2.59 17.65 27.14
CA GLU A 48 1.59 17.95 28.18
C GLU A 48 0.15 18.07 27.64
N GLU A 49 0.01 18.53 26.40
CA GLU A 49 -1.30 18.82 25.78
C GLU A 49 -1.64 17.86 24.64
N SER A 50 -0.73 16.94 24.26
CA SER A 50 -0.97 16.06 23.12
C SER A 50 -0.10 14.81 23.14
N PHE A 51 -0.50 13.80 22.36
CA PHE A 51 0.40 12.72 21.98
C PHE A 51 0.33 12.44 20.48
N SER A 52 1.43 11.91 19.95
CA SER A 52 1.57 11.59 18.53
C SER A 52 2.18 10.21 18.33
N PHE A 53 1.73 9.51 17.29
CA PHE A 53 2.39 8.31 16.78
C PHE A 53 2.30 8.23 15.25
N ARG A 54 3.15 7.39 14.67
CA ARG A 54 3.16 7.09 13.24
C ARG A 54 2.71 5.67 12.97
N ILE A 55 1.99 5.51 11.87
CA ILE A 55 1.67 4.20 11.31
C ILE A 55 2.02 4.19 9.84
N GLU A 56 2.74 3.15 9.43
CA GLU A 56 2.96 2.83 8.04
C GLU A 56 1.98 1.73 7.60
N ARG A 57 1.31 1.97 6.48
CA ARG A 57 0.40 1.03 5.83
C ARG A 57 0.98 0.66 4.47
N HIS A 58 0.70 -0.57 4.06
CA HIS A 58 1.11 -1.10 2.77
C HIS A 58 -0.09 -1.49 1.89
N PRO A 59 -0.86 -0.53 1.34
CA PRO A 59 -1.93 -0.85 0.40
C PRO A 59 -1.37 -1.61 -0.82
N SER A 60 -1.82 -2.84 -1.01
CA SER A 60 -1.28 -3.75 -2.04
C SER A 60 -2.23 -4.00 -3.23
N GLY A 61 -3.38 -3.32 -3.30
CA GLY A 61 -4.37 -3.56 -4.37
C GLY A 61 -4.89 -5.01 -4.40
N PRO A 62 -5.09 -5.64 -5.57
CA PRO A 62 -5.58 -7.00 -5.75
C PRO A 62 -4.53 -8.05 -5.37
N PHE A 63 -3.28 -7.63 -5.16
CA PHE A 63 -2.22 -8.47 -4.65
C PHE A 63 -2.42 -8.67 -3.15
N SER A 64 -3.48 -9.41 -2.82
CA SER A 64 -3.75 -9.89 -1.47
C SER A 64 -2.57 -10.77 -1.05
N SER A 65 -2.10 -10.64 0.19
CA SER A 65 -1.05 -11.51 0.75
C SER A 65 -1.49 -12.99 0.91
N THR A 66 -2.61 -13.38 0.29
CA THR A 66 -3.23 -14.69 0.37
C THR A 66 -2.79 -15.54 -0.81
N SER A 67 -1.84 -16.45 -0.58
CA SER A 67 -1.73 -17.62 -1.44
C SER A 67 -2.93 -18.54 -1.21
N SER A 68 -3.40 -19.20 -2.26
CA SER A 68 -4.31 -20.35 -2.18
C SER A 68 -3.73 -21.55 -1.37
N THR A 69 -2.45 -21.50 -0.97
CA THR A 69 -1.69 -22.58 -0.32
C THR A 69 -1.18 -22.27 1.08
N GLY A 70 -1.62 -21.17 1.72
CA GLY A 70 -1.20 -20.77 3.07
C GLY A 70 0.24 -20.25 3.24
N LYS A 71 1.07 -20.18 2.18
CA LYS A 71 2.37 -19.50 2.22
C LYS A 71 2.24 -18.06 1.73
N ARG A 72 2.27 -17.11 2.67
CA ARG A 72 2.25 -15.66 2.43
C ARG A 72 3.34 -15.28 1.41
N MET A 73 2.97 -15.00 0.17
CA MET A 73 3.93 -14.49 -0.79
C MET A 73 4.11 -12.98 -0.61
N PRO A 74 5.33 -12.48 -0.80
CA PRO A 74 5.56 -11.06 -0.85
C PRO A 74 4.73 -10.43 -1.99
N THR A 75 4.16 -9.27 -1.69
CA THR A 75 3.37 -8.49 -2.64
C THR A 75 4.30 -7.95 -3.74
N PRO A 76 3.98 -8.12 -5.04
CA PRO A 76 4.83 -7.66 -6.15
C PRO A 76 4.88 -6.14 -6.29
N ALA A 77 3.80 -5.43 -5.94
CA ALA A 77 3.72 -3.99 -6.04
C ALA A 77 2.79 -3.45 -4.94
N ARG A 78 3.19 -2.35 -4.29
CA ARG A 78 2.43 -1.77 -3.17
C ARG A 78 2.76 -0.31 -2.95
N TRP A 79 1.80 0.37 -2.34
CA TRP A 79 2.05 1.66 -1.70
C TRP A 79 2.73 1.47 -0.34
N HIS A 80 3.56 2.44 0.01
CA HIS A 80 4.06 2.71 1.34
C HIS A 80 3.46 4.05 1.76
N VAL A 81 2.53 4.02 2.71
CA VAL A 81 1.86 5.23 3.19
C VAL A 81 2.15 5.38 4.67
N ARG A 82 2.86 6.44 5.04
CA ARG A 82 3.15 6.77 6.43
C ARG A 82 2.35 7.98 6.87
N LYS A 83 1.52 7.82 7.89
CA LYS A 83 0.76 8.90 8.52
C LYS A 83 1.21 9.12 9.95
N ARG A 84 1.16 10.37 10.39
CA ARG A 84 1.24 10.77 11.80
C ARG A 84 -0.17 11.08 12.28
N TYR A 85 -0.50 10.57 13.46
CA TYR A 85 -1.73 10.82 14.17
C TYR A 85 -1.35 11.56 15.45
N THR A 86 -1.91 12.75 15.62
CA THR A 86 -1.73 13.56 16.83
C THR A 86 -3.09 13.75 17.48
N TYR A 87 -3.22 13.40 18.75
CA TYR A 87 -4.41 13.66 19.53
C TYR A 87 -4.15 14.83 20.47
N ASP A 88 -4.98 15.86 20.38
CA ASP A 88 -4.95 16.99 21.28
C ASP A 88 -5.81 16.67 22.50
N LEU A 89 -5.19 16.64 23.68
CA LEU A 89 -5.84 16.29 24.94
C LEU A 89 -6.75 17.42 25.44
N THR A 90 -6.55 18.65 24.99
CA THR A 90 -7.32 19.83 25.41
C THR A 90 -8.61 19.98 24.60
N THR A 91 -8.56 19.72 23.30
CA THR A 91 -9.70 19.84 22.39
C THR A 91 -10.42 18.50 22.19
N GLY A 92 -9.73 17.39 22.41
CA GLY A 92 -10.23 16.04 22.14
C GLY A 92 -10.27 15.70 20.65
N GLU A 93 -9.55 16.45 19.82
CA GLU A 93 -9.53 16.30 18.36
C GLU A 93 -8.28 15.57 17.85
N TRP A 94 -8.41 14.92 16.69
CA TRP A 94 -7.30 14.29 15.99
C TRP A 94 -6.83 15.13 14.82
N GLU A 95 -5.52 15.37 14.74
CA GLU A 95 -4.83 15.79 13.52
C GLU A 95 -4.22 14.55 12.84
N VAL A 96 -4.46 14.40 11.54
CA VAL A 96 -3.88 13.32 10.74
C VAL A 96 -3.07 13.89 9.58
N THR A 97 -1.75 13.73 9.63
CA THR A 97 -0.83 14.21 8.60
C THR A 97 -0.28 13.03 7.77
N GLU A 98 -0.41 13.05 6.45
CA GLU A 98 0.35 12.14 5.57
C GLU A 98 1.79 12.65 5.42
N LEU A 99 2.76 11.87 5.89
CA LEU A 99 4.17 12.24 5.87
C LEU A 99 4.89 11.77 4.60
N MET A 100 4.44 10.63 4.05
CA MET A 100 5.04 10.00 2.89
C MET A 100 4.01 9.09 2.20
N ARG A 101 4.05 9.09 0.87
CA ARG A 101 3.36 8.15 0.00
C ARG A 101 4.31 7.79 -1.15
N GLU A 102 4.83 6.58 -1.11
CA GLU A 102 5.78 6.06 -2.10
C GLU A 102 5.26 4.75 -2.67
N PHE A 103 5.40 4.56 -3.98
CA PHE A 103 5.07 3.30 -4.64
C PHE A 103 6.35 2.51 -4.87
N ASP A 104 6.30 1.21 -4.63
CA ASP A 104 7.42 0.30 -4.86
C ASP A 104 6.93 -1.01 -5.49
N PHE A 105 7.75 -1.60 -6.34
CA PHE A 105 7.51 -2.91 -6.92
C PHE A 105 8.80 -3.70 -7.12
N ASP A 106 8.68 -5.03 -7.00
CA ASP A 106 9.76 -5.97 -7.28
C ASP A 106 9.56 -6.56 -8.69
N PRO A 107 10.47 -6.32 -9.64
CA PRO A 107 10.34 -6.80 -11.02
C PRO A 107 10.18 -8.33 -11.15
N ALA A 108 10.88 -9.11 -10.31
CA ALA A 108 10.83 -10.57 -10.39
C ALA A 108 9.51 -11.11 -9.83
N LEU A 109 9.02 -10.52 -8.73
CA LEU A 109 7.71 -10.86 -8.18
C LEU A 109 6.59 -10.43 -9.11
N LEU A 110 6.73 -9.28 -9.77
CA LEU A 110 5.78 -8.77 -10.77
C LEU A 110 5.63 -9.75 -11.93
N VAL A 111 6.74 -10.19 -12.53
CA VAL A 111 6.72 -11.20 -13.60
C VAL A 111 6.07 -12.50 -13.12
N GLY A 112 6.44 -12.99 -11.94
CA GLY A 112 5.84 -14.21 -11.37
C GLY A 112 4.35 -14.04 -11.05
N ALA A 113 3.89 -12.85 -10.70
CA ALA A 113 2.48 -12.57 -10.48
C ALA A 113 1.71 -12.62 -11.81
N GLU A 114 2.08 -11.80 -12.79
CA GLU A 114 1.35 -11.66 -14.05
C GLU A 114 1.38 -12.91 -14.93
N PHE A 115 2.54 -13.55 -15.08
CA PHE A 115 2.71 -14.62 -16.07
C PHE A 115 2.56 -16.05 -15.51
N GLU A 116 2.51 -16.22 -14.19
CA GLU A 116 2.53 -17.56 -13.57
C GLU A 116 1.39 -17.84 -12.60
N ARG A 117 0.79 -16.81 -11.97
CA ARG A 117 -0.04 -17.04 -10.77
C ARG A 117 -1.35 -16.28 -10.72
N LEU A 118 -1.41 -15.07 -11.28
CA LEU A 118 -2.66 -14.32 -11.33
C LEU A 118 -3.64 -14.96 -12.32
N PRO A 119 -4.95 -14.67 -12.20
CA PRO A 119 -5.94 -14.99 -13.23
C PRO A 119 -5.55 -14.46 -14.63
N ASN A 120 -4.63 -13.49 -14.66
CA ASN A 120 -4.07 -12.91 -15.87
C ASN A 120 -3.10 -13.83 -16.61
N LYS A 121 -2.64 -14.94 -16.01
CA LYS A 121 -1.74 -15.88 -16.68
C LYS A 121 -2.31 -16.33 -18.03
N ASP A 122 -3.57 -16.75 -18.04
CA ASP A 122 -4.23 -17.23 -19.26
C ASP A 122 -4.35 -16.13 -20.32
N ILE A 123 -4.50 -14.88 -19.89
CA ILE A 123 -4.57 -13.71 -20.77
C ILE A 123 -3.19 -13.47 -21.42
N TRP A 124 -2.13 -13.50 -20.62
CA TRP A 124 -0.75 -13.34 -21.09
C TRP A 124 -0.32 -14.49 -22.00
N ASP A 125 -0.60 -15.73 -21.65
CA ASP A 125 -0.30 -16.90 -22.49
C ASP A 125 -1.00 -16.80 -23.85
N GLN A 126 -2.30 -16.45 -23.87
CA GLN A 126 -3.04 -16.24 -25.12
C GLN A 126 -2.48 -15.08 -25.96
N ALA A 127 -2.05 -13.98 -25.32
CA ALA A 127 -1.43 -12.87 -26.03
C ALA A 127 -0.06 -13.27 -26.61
N ILE A 128 0.74 -14.06 -25.89
CA ILE A 128 2.03 -14.57 -26.36
C ILE A 128 1.83 -15.48 -27.58
N ASP A 129 0.89 -16.42 -27.52
CA ASP A 129 0.62 -17.34 -28.64
C ASP A 129 0.10 -16.58 -29.86
N ARG A 130 -0.80 -15.60 -29.67
CA ARG A 130 -1.23 -14.71 -30.76
C ARG A 130 -0.07 -13.92 -31.37
N ALA A 131 0.88 -13.45 -30.57
CA ALA A 131 2.02 -12.70 -31.07
C ALA A 131 2.98 -13.57 -31.89
N ARG A 132 3.19 -14.84 -31.49
CA ARG A 132 4.04 -15.79 -32.24
C ARG A 132 3.53 -16.07 -33.65
N ASP A 133 2.20 -16.12 -33.81
CA ASP A 133 1.57 -16.48 -35.08
C ASP A 133 1.15 -15.26 -35.93
N ALA A 134 1.26 -14.04 -35.39
CA ALA A 134 0.81 -12.83 -36.08
C ALA A 134 1.87 -12.27 -37.03
N ASP A 135 1.42 -11.73 -38.17
CA ASP A 135 2.25 -10.91 -39.08
C ASP A 135 2.68 -9.57 -38.44
N GLY A 136 2.14 -9.23 -37.26
CA GLY A 136 2.38 -7.98 -36.53
C GLY A 136 2.44 -8.17 -35.02
N PRO A 137 3.45 -8.87 -34.46
CA PRO A 137 3.56 -9.18 -33.04
C PRO A 137 3.55 -7.94 -32.14
N LYS A 138 4.12 -6.82 -32.63
CA LYS A 138 4.13 -5.55 -31.91
C LYS A 138 2.72 -5.04 -31.59
N ARG A 139 1.77 -5.19 -32.51
CA ARG A 139 0.39 -4.74 -32.29
C ARG A 139 -0.28 -5.53 -31.16
N VAL A 140 -0.03 -6.84 -31.09
CA VAL A 140 -0.57 -7.71 -30.03
C VAL A 140 0.00 -7.30 -28.67
N LEU A 141 1.29 -6.99 -28.61
CA LEU A 141 1.95 -6.47 -27.42
C LEU A 141 1.37 -5.12 -26.99
N ASP A 142 1.25 -4.15 -27.90
CA ASP A 142 0.72 -2.81 -27.61
C ASP A 142 -0.72 -2.88 -27.06
N GLU A 143 -1.56 -3.74 -27.66
CA GLU A 143 -2.92 -4.02 -27.18
C GLU A 143 -2.91 -4.61 -25.76
N GLN A 144 -2.03 -5.58 -25.48
CA GLN A 144 -1.93 -6.22 -24.17
C GLN A 144 -1.39 -5.27 -23.08
N LEU A 145 -0.40 -4.43 -23.42
CA LEU A 145 0.11 -3.41 -22.51
C LEU A 145 -0.95 -2.36 -22.18
N THR A 146 -1.78 -1.94 -23.14
CA THR A 146 -2.88 -0.99 -22.91
C THR A 146 -3.91 -1.52 -21.91
N VAL A 147 -4.27 -2.80 -22.02
CA VAL A 147 -5.18 -3.46 -21.07
C VAL A 147 -4.55 -3.53 -19.68
N THR A 148 -3.25 -3.84 -19.63
CA THR A 148 -2.48 -3.92 -18.39
C THR A 148 -2.37 -2.56 -17.71
N GLU A 149 -2.06 -1.50 -18.46
CA GLU A 149 -2.03 -0.12 -17.97
C GLU A 149 -3.35 0.26 -17.30
N THR A 150 -4.47 -0.02 -17.98
CA THR A 150 -5.82 0.25 -17.47
C THR A 150 -6.08 -0.46 -16.14
N PHE A 151 -5.66 -1.73 -16.04
CA PHE A 151 -5.77 -2.50 -14.81
C PHE A 151 -4.96 -1.89 -13.65
N TYR A 152 -3.71 -1.49 -13.89
CA TYR A 152 -2.86 -0.88 -12.87
C TYR A 152 -3.39 0.48 -12.40
N ARG A 153 -3.86 1.33 -13.33
CA ARG A 153 -4.47 2.62 -12.97
C ARG A 153 -5.77 2.45 -12.17
N ALA A 154 -6.57 1.44 -12.47
CA ALA A 154 -7.78 1.13 -11.70
C ALA A 154 -7.46 0.56 -10.30
N THR A 155 -6.35 -0.17 -10.21
CA THR A 155 -5.91 -0.87 -9.00
C THR A 155 -5.20 0.05 -8.00
N PHE A 156 -4.29 0.87 -8.50
CA PHE A 156 -3.47 1.78 -7.70
C PHE A 156 -3.86 3.21 -8.05
N ALA A 157 -4.81 3.75 -7.28
CA ALA A 157 -5.14 5.16 -7.37
C ALA A 157 -3.87 6.01 -7.19
N ASP A 158 -3.73 7.04 -8.03
CA ASP A 158 -2.60 7.98 -8.05
C ASP A 158 -1.22 7.35 -8.32
N LEU A 159 -1.14 6.19 -8.99
CA LEU A 159 0.14 5.60 -9.40
C LEU A 159 0.92 6.58 -10.29
N PRO A 160 2.17 6.95 -9.95
CA PRO A 160 2.96 7.89 -10.75
C PRO A 160 3.26 7.31 -12.13
N ASP A 161 3.18 8.15 -13.17
CA ASP A 161 3.38 7.69 -14.56
C ASP A 161 4.75 7.05 -14.77
N ASN A 162 5.81 7.56 -14.14
CA ASN A 162 7.14 6.96 -14.24
C ASN A 162 7.21 5.55 -13.64
N GLN A 163 6.50 5.29 -12.55
CA GLN A 163 6.43 3.96 -11.95
C GLN A 163 5.60 3.00 -12.81
N LEU A 164 4.52 3.51 -13.42
CA LEU A 164 3.73 2.74 -14.37
C LEU A 164 4.53 2.37 -15.61
N ASP A 165 5.28 3.32 -16.19
CA ASP A 165 6.16 3.07 -17.33
C ASP A 165 7.21 1.99 -17.01
N GLU A 166 7.81 2.04 -15.81
CA GLU A 166 8.77 1.02 -15.35
C GLU A 166 8.12 -0.38 -15.23
N ILE A 167 6.91 -0.45 -14.68
CA ILE A 167 6.13 -1.71 -14.60
C ILE A 167 5.88 -2.26 -16.01
N LEU A 168 5.37 -1.41 -16.92
CA LEU A 168 5.04 -1.83 -18.28
C LEU A 168 6.29 -2.27 -19.05
N ALA A 169 7.42 -1.60 -18.87
CA ALA A 169 8.69 -1.99 -19.50
C ALA A 169 9.18 -3.37 -19.05
N VAL A 170 9.02 -3.71 -17.75
CA VAL A 170 9.35 -5.05 -17.23
C VAL A 170 8.45 -6.11 -17.87
N LEU A 171 7.15 -5.85 -17.97
CA LEU A 171 6.19 -6.77 -18.57
C LEU A 171 6.39 -6.91 -20.09
N GLU A 172 6.73 -5.82 -20.77
CA GLU A 172 7.09 -5.83 -22.19
C GLU A 172 8.31 -6.73 -22.43
N ALA A 173 9.40 -6.51 -21.70
CA ALA A 173 10.63 -7.28 -21.87
C ALA A 173 10.37 -8.79 -21.67
N GLU A 174 9.61 -9.14 -20.63
CA GLU A 174 9.27 -10.54 -20.38
C GLU A 174 8.35 -11.13 -21.46
N PHE A 175 7.38 -10.35 -21.96
CA PHE A 175 6.53 -10.76 -23.06
C PHE A 175 7.36 -11.08 -24.32
N ARG A 176 8.24 -10.16 -24.72
CA ARG A 176 9.10 -10.32 -25.91
C ARG A 176 9.98 -11.56 -25.79
N ARG A 177 10.60 -11.75 -24.63
CA ARG A 177 11.41 -12.94 -24.33
C ARG A 177 10.62 -14.23 -24.48
N ARG A 178 9.39 -14.30 -23.93
CA ARG A 178 8.53 -15.49 -24.02
C ARG A 178 7.98 -15.71 -25.43
N ALA A 179 7.70 -14.64 -26.16
CA ALA A 179 7.21 -14.70 -27.54
C ALA A 179 8.34 -14.96 -28.56
N GLY A 180 9.62 -14.87 -28.18
CA GLY A 180 10.75 -15.04 -29.09
C GLY A 180 10.96 -13.85 -30.02
N LEU A 181 10.69 -12.63 -29.52
CA LEU A 181 10.75 -11.36 -30.24
C LEU A 181 11.99 -10.51 -29.89
N ASP A 182 12.93 -11.09 -29.14
CA ASP A 182 14.21 -10.48 -28.74
C ASP A 182 15.31 -10.72 -29.78
#